data_AF-A0A285N176-F1
#
_entry.id   AF-A0A285N176-F1
#
_cell.length_a   1.000
_cell.length_b   1.000
_cell.length_c   1.000
_cell.angle_alpha   90.00
_cell.angle_beta   90.00
_cell.angle_gamma   90.00
#
_symmetry.space_group_name_H-M   'P 1'
#
loop_
_entity.id
_entity.type
_entity.pdbx_description
1 polymer ?
#
loop_
_entity_poly.entity_id
_entity_poly.type
_entity_poly.pdbx_seq_one_letter_code
_entity_poly.pdbx_strand_id
1 'polypeptide(L)'
;MFKKHNPDEEYHIKRFNDFDEARIFIEDMNRDKELTIAAIDYMISHKEYYFLLKNLYRHIKEKNLRREIFEYALLSLDICPKREEDIKIIMEILQMKNSFSEDMVEFLKGCSCQLKDFILGLLENKDPYIRKNAVSILMHCPDEKTKNKIKLLIKKEESSEVKDEMRKFLDIVND
;
A
#
# COMPACT_ATOMS: atom_id res chain seq x y z
N MET A 1 13.70 -18.72 0.52
CA MET A 1 13.84 -19.32 1.86
C MET A 1 14.54 -18.28 2.73
N PHE A 2 13.79 -17.53 3.53
CA PHE A 2 14.36 -16.47 4.37
C PHE A 2 15.02 -17.10 5.60
N LYS A 3 16.31 -16.85 5.79
CA LYS A 3 17.03 -17.23 7.01
C LYS A 3 16.50 -16.37 8.16
N LYS A 4 16.08 -17.01 9.25
CA LYS A 4 15.82 -16.33 10.53
C LYS A 4 17.11 -15.62 10.96
N HIS A 5 16.97 -14.35 11.33
CA HIS A 5 18.08 -13.50 11.77
C HIS A 5 18.65 -14.00 13.10
N ASN A 6 19.98 -13.99 13.21
CA ASN A 6 20.72 -14.46 14.38
C ASN A 6 20.80 -13.31 15.41
N PRO A 7 20.36 -13.50 16.67
CA PRO A 7 20.23 -12.41 17.64
C PRO A 7 21.57 -11.88 18.22
N ASP A 8 22.71 -12.46 17.84
CA ASP A 8 24.03 -12.14 18.39
C ASP A 8 24.87 -11.17 17.52
N GLU A 9 24.33 -10.66 16.40
CA GLU A 9 24.94 -9.51 15.72
C GLU A 9 24.50 -8.23 16.43
N GLU A 10 25.43 -7.60 17.14
CA GLU A 10 25.27 -6.31 17.82
C GLU A 10 25.11 -5.19 16.78
N TYR A 11 23.97 -5.16 16.10
CA TYR A 11 23.55 -4.03 15.27
C TYR A 11 23.34 -2.86 16.21
N HIS A 12 24.21 -1.86 16.14
CA HIS A 12 23.89 -0.54 16.63
C HIS A 12 22.68 -0.04 15.82
N ILE A 13 21.47 -0.27 16.33
CA ILE A 13 20.24 0.30 15.79
C ILE A 13 20.39 1.82 15.94
N LYS A 14 20.82 2.48 14.87
CA LYS A 14 20.95 3.92 14.86
C LYS A 14 19.54 4.50 14.92
N ARG A 15 19.20 5.10 16.05
CA ARG A 15 17.94 5.79 16.28
C ARG A 15 18.19 7.28 16.13
N PHE A 16 17.49 7.91 15.20
CA PHE A 16 17.48 9.36 15.07
C PHE A 16 16.89 9.98 16.34
N ASN A 17 17.49 11.07 16.81
CA ASN A 17 17.05 11.72 18.05
C ASN A 17 15.87 12.66 17.80
N ASP A 18 15.75 13.19 16.59
CA ASP A 18 14.67 14.08 16.18
C ASP A 18 14.25 13.88 14.72
N PHE A 19 13.15 14.54 14.36
CA PHE A 19 12.57 14.47 13.03
C PHE A 19 13.47 15.07 11.96
N ASP A 20 14.20 16.15 12.25
CA ASP A 20 15.03 16.83 11.25
C ASP A 20 16.21 15.95 10.81
N GLU A 21 16.80 15.19 11.73
CA GLU A 21 17.83 14.21 11.40
C GLU A 21 17.30 13.10 10.47
N ALA A 22 16.14 12.53 10.80
CA ALA A 22 15.51 11.47 9.99
C ALA A 22 15.00 12.01 8.64
N ARG A 23 14.47 13.24 8.63
CA ARG A 23 13.90 13.90 7.45
C ARG A 23 14.87 13.91 6.28
N ILE A 24 16.15 14.19 6.55
CA ILE A 24 17.20 14.27 5.51
C ILE A 24 17.29 12.98 4.67
N PHE A 25 17.07 11.82 5.28
CA PHE A 25 17.15 10.52 4.60
C PHE A 25 15.84 10.13 3.92
N ILE A 26 14.71 10.68 4.35
CA ILE A 26 13.41 10.51 3.69
C ILE A 26 13.26 11.46 2.49
N GLU A 27 13.82 12.67 2.58
CA GLU A 27 13.85 13.63 1.46
C GLU A 27 14.86 13.23 0.38
N ASP A 28 15.85 12.41 0.72
CA ASP A 28 16.83 11.86 -0.23
C ASP A 28 17.10 10.39 0.07
N MET A 29 16.18 9.53 -0.36
CA MET A 29 16.22 8.07 -0.14
C MET A 29 17.31 7.34 -0.93
N ASN A 30 18.15 8.07 -1.70
CA ASN A 30 19.29 7.52 -2.44
C ASN A 30 20.60 7.61 -1.66
N ARG A 31 20.58 8.22 -0.48
CA ARG A 31 21.68 8.21 0.48
C ARG A 31 21.94 6.79 0.99
N ASP A 32 22.67 6.75 2.10
CA ASP A 32 22.95 5.54 2.84
C ASP A 32 21.66 4.72 3.10
N LYS A 33 21.71 3.45 2.70
CA LYS A 33 20.57 2.54 2.75
C LYS A 33 20.14 2.23 4.18
N GLU A 34 21.09 1.99 5.08
CA GLU A 34 20.82 1.64 6.46
C GLU A 34 20.22 2.84 7.21
N LEU A 35 20.75 4.03 6.96
CA LEU A 35 20.19 5.27 7.53
C LEU A 35 18.81 5.60 6.96
N THR A 36 18.54 5.28 5.69
CA THR A 36 17.20 5.41 5.10
C THR A 36 16.21 4.47 5.77
N ILE A 37 16.60 3.22 6.01
CA ILE A 37 15.78 2.22 6.73
C ILE A 37 15.49 2.70 8.16
N ALA A 38 16.52 3.15 8.90
CA ALA A 38 16.34 3.70 10.24
C ALA A 38 15.43 4.95 10.26
N ALA A 39 15.45 5.75 9.18
CA ALA A 39 14.61 6.93 9.08
C ALA A 39 13.15 6.54 8.81
N ILE A 40 12.92 5.48 8.03
CA ILE A 40 11.58 4.90 7.83
C ILE A 40 11.02 4.41 9.17
N ASP A 41 11.81 3.69 9.97
CA ASP A 41 11.41 3.24 11.31
C ASP A 41 11.07 4.42 12.23
N TYR A 42 11.86 5.50 12.16
CA TYR A 42 11.57 6.73 12.89
C TYR A 42 10.21 7.31 12.46
N MET A 43 9.96 7.47 11.15
CA MET A 43 8.70 8.02 10.65
C MET A 43 7.50 7.18 11.09
N ILE A 44 7.61 5.85 11.03
CA ILE A 44 6.53 4.94 11.40
C ILE A 44 6.26 5.01 12.91
N SER A 45 7.30 4.90 13.74
CA SER A 45 7.16 4.95 15.21
C SER A 45 6.58 6.28 15.72
N HIS A 46 6.81 7.37 14.98
CA HIS A 46 6.27 8.70 15.30
C HIS A 46 4.99 9.03 14.54
N LYS A 47 4.43 8.09 13.76
CA LYS A 47 3.18 8.24 13.00
C LYS A 47 3.21 9.34 11.94
N GLU A 48 4.39 9.58 11.37
CA GLU A 48 4.68 10.52 10.28
C GLU A 48 4.38 9.89 8.89
N TYR A 49 3.28 9.12 8.80
CA TYR A 49 2.95 8.33 7.61
C TYR A 49 2.75 9.20 6.37
N TYR A 50 2.06 10.33 6.50
CA TYR A 50 1.85 11.26 5.40
C TYR A 50 3.18 11.74 4.80
N PHE A 51 4.13 12.13 5.65
CA PHE A 51 5.44 12.61 5.23
C PHE A 51 6.22 11.49 4.51
N LEU A 52 6.20 10.28 5.05
CA LEU A 52 6.82 9.11 4.45
C LEU A 52 6.20 8.77 3.08
N LEU A 53 4.89 8.58 3.02
CA LEU A 53 4.15 8.25 1.78
C LEU A 53 4.37 9.30 0.69
N LYS A 54 4.33 10.58 1.06
CA LYS A 54 4.55 11.70 0.13
C LYS A 54 5.93 11.63 -0.52
N ASN A 55 6.96 11.32 0.27
CA ASN A 55 8.32 11.22 -0.24
C ASN A 55 8.56 9.93 -1.03
N LEU A 56 7.98 8.80 -0.61
CA LEU A 56 7.99 7.58 -1.43
C LEU A 56 7.37 7.84 -2.81
N TYR A 57 6.17 8.42 -2.86
CA TYR A 57 5.52 8.78 -4.11
C TYR A 57 6.36 9.72 -4.98
N ARG A 58 6.95 10.75 -4.38
CA ARG A 58 7.86 11.67 -5.08
C ARG A 58 9.04 10.92 -5.71
N HIS A 59 9.70 10.05 -4.96
CA HIS A 59 10.84 9.28 -5.46
C HIS A 59 10.45 8.24 -6.54
N ILE A 60 9.24 7.66 -6.47
CA ILE A 60 8.71 6.82 -7.56
C ILE A 60 8.57 7.64 -8.84
N LYS A 61 8.00 8.86 -8.75
CA LYS A 61 7.83 9.75 -9.92
C LYS A 61 9.14 10.19 -10.53
N GLU A 62 10.12 10.49 -9.69
CA GLU A 62 11.48 10.85 -10.09
C GLU A 62 12.30 9.66 -10.62
N LYS A 63 11.73 8.44 -10.58
CA LYS A 63 12.36 7.18 -11.00
C LYS A 63 13.69 6.92 -10.28
N ASN A 64 13.77 7.35 -9.03
CA ASN A 64 14.96 7.25 -8.19
C ASN A 64 14.66 6.54 -6.86
N LEU A 65 13.52 5.85 -6.73
CA LEU A 65 13.25 5.00 -5.58
C LEU A 65 13.79 3.58 -5.79
N ARG A 66 14.63 3.11 -4.88
CA ARG A 66 15.01 1.70 -4.77
C ARG A 66 13.80 0.87 -4.37
N ARG A 67 13.47 -0.18 -5.12
CA ARG A 67 12.26 -0.99 -4.88
C ARG A 67 12.24 -1.59 -3.47
N GLU A 68 13.38 -2.07 -2.98
CA GLU A 68 13.48 -2.66 -1.65
C GLU A 68 13.21 -1.66 -0.51
N ILE A 69 13.41 -0.35 -0.74
CA ILE A 69 13.09 0.70 0.24
C ILE A 69 11.58 0.89 0.32
N PHE A 70 10.89 0.84 -0.82
CA PHE A 70 9.43 0.91 -0.87
C PHE A 70 8.80 -0.32 -0.21
N GLU A 71 9.25 -1.52 -0.58
CA GLU A 71 8.79 -2.78 0.01
C GLU A 71 9.01 -2.80 1.52
N TYR A 72 10.20 -2.38 1.99
CA TYR A 72 10.47 -2.25 3.41
C TYR A 72 9.50 -1.29 4.10
N ALA A 73 9.29 -0.10 3.54
CA ALA A 73 8.37 0.87 4.11
C ALA A 73 6.95 0.32 4.24
N LEU A 74 6.43 -0.38 3.21
CA LEU A 74 5.11 -0.99 3.25
C LEU A 74 5.01 -2.12 4.28
N LEU A 75 6.05 -2.95 4.40
CA LEU A 75 6.09 -4.04 5.38
C LEU A 75 6.21 -3.54 6.82
N SER A 76 6.88 -2.41 7.03
CA SER A 76 7.11 -1.83 8.36
C SER A 76 5.91 -1.02 8.88
N LEU A 77 4.96 -0.62 8.02
CA LEU A 77 3.77 0.13 8.47
C LEU A 77 2.99 -0.67 9.51
N ASP A 78 2.90 -0.13 10.73
CA ASP A 78 2.24 -0.77 11.88
C ASP A 78 0.71 -0.63 11.85
N ILE A 79 0.20 0.31 11.06
CA ILE A 79 -1.24 0.53 10.81
C ILE A 79 -1.49 0.84 9.34
N CYS A 80 -2.74 0.66 8.91
CA CYS A 80 -3.19 1.08 7.59
C CYS A 80 -3.44 2.61 7.57
N PRO A 81 -2.69 3.40 6.78
CA PRO A 81 -2.88 4.84 6.69
C PRO A 81 -4.28 5.18 6.17
N LYS A 82 -5.02 5.97 6.95
CA LYS A 82 -6.45 6.25 6.72
C LYS A 82 -6.81 7.73 6.72
N ARG A 83 -5.84 8.64 6.91
CA ARG A 83 -6.09 10.07 6.75
C ARG A 83 -6.40 10.33 5.28
N GLU A 84 -7.22 11.35 5.02
CA GLU A 84 -7.63 11.67 3.65
C GLU A 84 -6.42 11.95 2.75
N GLU A 85 -5.40 12.60 3.31
CA GLU A 85 -4.16 12.93 2.63
C GLU A 85 -3.30 11.68 2.34
N ASP A 86 -3.29 10.69 3.23
CA ASP A 86 -2.60 9.42 3.02
C ASP A 86 -3.29 8.64 1.89
N ILE A 87 -4.63 8.56 1.95
CA ILE A 87 -5.47 7.90 0.96
C ILE A 87 -5.27 8.51 -0.42
N LYS A 88 -5.14 9.84 -0.50
CA LYS A 88 -4.87 10.54 -1.75
C LYS A 88 -3.53 10.09 -2.35
N ILE A 89 -2.48 9.99 -1.55
CA ILE A 89 -1.17 9.52 -2.03
C ILE A 89 -1.22 8.05 -2.46
N ILE A 90 -1.89 7.19 -1.68
CA ILE A 90 -2.12 5.78 -2.05
C ILE A 90 -2.80 5.69 -3.42
N MET A 91 -3.83 6.50 -3.64
CA MET A 91 -4.53 6.56 -4.93
C MET A 91 -3.61 7.03 -6.06
N GLU A 92 -2.79 8.05 -5.81
CA GLU A 92 -1.80 8.54 -6.79
C GLU A 92 -0.78 7.46 -7.17
N ILE A 93 -0.34 6.62 -6.22
CA ILE A 93 0.55 5.46 -6.48
C ILE A 93 -0.18 4.39 -7.30
N LEU A 94 -1.41 4.02 -6.93
CA LEU A 94 -2.19 3.01 -7.66
C LEU A 94 -2.40 3.39 -9.13
N GLN A 95 -2.59 4.68 -9.43
CA GLN A 95 -2.79 5.19 -10.79
C GLN A 95 -1.53 5.12 -11.67
N MET A 96 -0.35 4.87 -11.09
CA MET A 96 0.91 4.82 -11.84
C MET A 96 1.06 3.56 -12.70
N LYS A 97 0.29 2.49 -12.40
CA LYS A 97 0.28 1.22 -13.17
C LYS A 97 1.68 0.64 -13.44
N ASN A 98 2.48 0.60 -12.38
CA ASN A 98 3.85 0.09 -12.41
C ASN A 98 4.06 -0.92 -11.26
N SER A 99 5.26 -1.46 -11.12
CA SER A 99 5.56 -2.43 -10.06
C SER A 99 5.27 -1.91 -8.65
N PHE A 100 5.47 -0.62 -8.38
CA PHE A 100 5.14 -0.02 -7.07
C PHE A 100 3.62 0.00 -6.80
N SER A 101 2.81 0.16 -7.84
CA SER A 101 1.35 0.04 -7.70
C SER A 101 0.92 -1.40 -7.40
N GLU A 102 1.64 -2.40 -7.91
CA GLU A 102 1.40 -3.82 -7.57
C GLU A 102 1.77 -4.10 -6.10
N ASP A 103 2.92 -3.61 -5.65
CA ASP A 103 3.36 -3.71 -4.26
C ASP A 103 2.37 -3.00 -3.30
N MET A 104 1.84 -1.84 -3.71
CA MET A 104 0.79 -1.12 -2.98
C MET A 104 -0.54 -1.90 -2.93
N VAL A 105 -0.94 -2.57 -4.02
CA VAL A 105 -2.11 -3.46 -4.01
C VAL A 105 -1.92 -4.60 -3.01
N GLU A 106 -0.72 -5.20 -2.96
CA GLU A 106 -0.43 -6.27 -2.02
C GLU A 106 -0.52 -5.78 -0.56
N PHE A 107 0.06 -4.62 -0.26
CA PHE A 107 -0.12 -3.98 1.04
C PHE A 107 -1.61 -3.73 1.38
N LEU A 108 -2.39 -3.21 0.42
CA LEU A 108 -3.80 -2.92 0.64
C LEU A 108 -4.67 -4.16 0.88
N LYS A 109 -4.28 -5.34 0.40
CA LYS A 109 -4.95 -6.61 0.75
C LYS A 109 -4.89 -6.87 2.25
N GLY A 110 -3.74 -6.64 2.89
CA GLY A 110 -3.60 -6.71 4.35
C GLY A 110 -4.44 -5.66 5.09
N CYS A 111 -4.73 -4.54 4.43
CA CYS A 111 -5.54 -3.44 4.95
C CYS A 111 -7.03 -3.50 4.57
N SER A 112 -7.46 -4.52 3.84
CA SER A 112 -8.75 -4.54 3.13
C SER A 112 -9.94 -4.26 4.06
N CYS A 113 -9.98 -4.87 5.25
CA CYS A 113 -11.04 -4.63 6.22
C CYS A 113 -11.00 -3.23 6.84
N GLN A 114 -9.80 -2.70 7.12
CA GLN A 114 -9.64 -1.41 7.79
C GLN A 114 -9.93 -0.24 6.86
N LEU A 115 -9.63 -0.38 5.57
CA LEU A 115 -9.82 0.64 4.54
C LEU A 115 -11.02 0.34 3.63
N LYS A 116 -11.95 -0.49 4.08
CA LYS A 116 -13.03 -1.03 3.26
C LYS A 116 -13.86 0.03 2.53
N ASP A 117 -14.25 1.11 3.21
CA ASP A 117 -15.05 2.17 2.57
C ASP A 117 -14.29 2.89 1.45
N PHE A 118 -12.99 3.13 1.64
CA PHE A 118 -12.11 3.65 0.59
C PHE A 118 -12.04 2.68 -0.59
N ILE A 119 -11.75 1.39 -0.35
CA ILE A 119 -11.65 0.38 -1.41
C ILE A 119 -12.99 0.20 -2.15
N LEU A 120 -14.12 0.23 -1.43
CA LEU A 120 -15.45 0.21 -2.05
C LEU A 120 -15.71 1.44 -2.93
N GLY A 121 -15.11 2.58 -2.62
CA GLY A 121 -15.14 3.79 -3.45
C GLY A 121 -14.38 3.62 -4.76
N LEU A 122 -13.28 2.86 -4.76
CA LEU A 122 -12.49 2.58 -5.96
C LEU A 122 -13.27 1.80 -7.03
N LEU A 123 -14.32 1.07 -6.65
CA LEU A 123 -15.19 0.35 -7.59
C LEU A 123 -15.96 1.27 -8.54
N GLU A 124 -16.10 2.56 -8.24
CA GLU A 124 -16.73 3.54 -9.14
C GLU A 124 -15.68 4.34 -9.96
N ASN A 125 -14.40 3.98 -9.88
CA ASN A 125 -13.36 4.64 -10.65
C ASN A 125 -13.56 4.41 -12.17
N LYS A 126 -13.27 5.42 -13.00
CA LYS A 126 -13.40 5.30 -14.46
C LYS A 126 -12.42 4.29 -15.05
N ASP A 127 -11.26 4.09 -14.43
CA ASP A 127 -10.21 3.19 -14.88
C ASP A 127 -10.50 1.73 -14.51
N PRO A 128 -10.67 0.82 -15.49
CA PRO A 128 -10.88 -0.61 -15.22
C PRO A 128 -9.75 -1.26 -14.41
N TYR A 129 -8.51 -0.79 -14.55
CA TYR A 129 -7.38 -1.30 -13.77
C TYR A 129 -7.59 -1.08 -12.27
N ILE A 130 -8.01 0.12 -11.89
CA ILE A 130 -8.29 0.47 -10.49
C ILE A 130 -9.47 -0.34 -9.96
N ARG A 131 -10.55 -0.46 -10.75
CA ARG A 131 -11.72 -1.27 -10.37
C ARG A 131 -11.35 -2.74 -10.17
N LYS A 132 -10.55 -3.32 -11.06
CA LYS A 132 -10.06 -4.71 -10.95
C LYS A 132 -9.29 -4.91 -9.64
N ASN A 133 -8.32 -4.03 -9.37
CA ASN A 133 -7.52 -4.12 -8.15
C ASN A 133 -8.37 -3.92 -6.89
N ALA A 134 -9.38 -3.04 -6.92
CA ALA A 134 -10.30 -2.86 -5.79
C ALA A 134 -11.07 -4.16 -5.49
N VAL A 135 -11.56 -4.86 -6.50
CA VAL A 135 -12.20 -6.17 -6.32
C VAL A 135 -11.21 -7.18 -5.74
N SER A 136 -10.00 -7.25 -6.28
CA SER A 136 -8.94 -8.15 -5.79
C SER A 136 -8.60 -7.90 -4.32
N ILE A 137 -8.48 -6.63 -3.91
CA ILE A 137 -8.26 -6.24 -2.50
C ILE A 137 -9.44 -6.66 -1.63
N LEU A 138 -10.69 -6.45 -2.08
CA LEU A 138 -11.89 -6.82 -1.32
C LEU A 138 -12.02 -8.33 -1.07
N MET A 139 -11.42 -9.18 -1.90
CA MET A 139 -11.40 -10.64 -1.65
C MET A 139 -10.71 -11.01 -0.32
N HIS A 140 -9.87 -10.13 0.22
CA HIS A 140 -9.20 -10.33 1.51
C HIS A 140 -10.03 -9.83 2.71
N CYS A 141 -11.21 -9.25 2.46
CA CYS A 141 -12.20 -8.95 3.48
C CYS A 141 -13.62 -9.23 2.94
N PRO A 142 -13.94 -10.49 2.61
CA PRO A 142 -15.22 -10.82 2.02
C PRO A 142 -16.34 -10.72 3.04
N ASP A 143 -17.47 -10.15 2.63
CA ASP A 143 -18.69 -10.07 3.44
C ASP A 143 -19.93 -9.86 2.58
N GLU A 144 -21.09 -10.11 3.16
CA GLU A 144 -22.39 -10.03 2.49
C GLU A 144 -22.74 -8.63 1.95
N LYS A 145 -22.33 -7.55 2.63
CA LYS A 145 -22.59 -6.17 2.14
C LYS A 145 -21.78 -5.92 0.86
N THR A 146 -20.51 -6.32 0.85
CA THR A 146 -19.62 -6.20 -0.31
C THR A 146 -20.11 -7.08 -1.46
N LYS A 147 -20.51 -8.33 -1.17
CA LYS A 147 -21.12 -9.26 -2.14
C LYS A 147 -22.34 -8.68 -2.83
N ASN A 148 -23.26 -8.10 -2.06
CA ASN A 148 -24.45 -7.46 -2.62
C ASN A 148 -24.10 -6.28 -3.52
N LYS A 149 -23.10 -5.46 -3.13
CA LYS A 149 -22.61 -4.39 -4.01
C LYS A 149 -22.04 -4.95 -5.31
N ILE A 150 -21.15 -5.96 -5.25
CA ILE A 150 -20.54 -6.56 -6.43
C ILE A 150 -21.58 -7.21 -7.36
N LYS A 151 -22.60 -7.89 -6.82
CA LYS A 151 -23.73 -8.44 -7.61
C LYS A 151 -24.50 -7.37 -8.39
N LEU A 152 -24.59 -6.14 -7.87
CA LEU A 152 -25.21 -5.04 -8.58
C LEU A 152 -24.27 -4.46 -9.63
N LEU A 153 -22.99 -4.26 -9.28
CA LEU A 153 -22.00 -3.66 -10.18
C LEU A 153 -21.70 -4.53 -11.40
N ILE A 154 -21.59 -5.86 -11.25
CA ILE A 154 -21.21 -6.76 -12.35
C ILE A 154 -22.18 -6.70 -13.54
N LYS A 155 -23.45 -6.34 -13.30
CA LYS A 155 -24.49 -6.20 -14.33
C LYS A 155 -24.25 -4.99 -15.24
N LYS A 156 -23.64 -3.92 -14.72
CA LYS A 156 -23.33 -2.68 -15.45
C LYS A 156 -21.85 -2.55 -15.83
N GLU A 157 -20.98 -3.43 -15.34
CA GLU A 157 -19.56 -3.42 -15.68
C GLU A 157 -19.39 -3.69 -17.18
N GLU A 158 -18.45 -3.01 -17.82
CA GLU A 158 -18.18 -3.15 -19.25
C GLU A 158 -16.91 -3.98 -19.48
N SER A 159 -15.91 -3.84 -18.60
CA SER A 159 -14.64 -4.55 -18.69
C SER A 159 -14.81 -6.03 -18.36
N SER A 160 -14.44 -6.90 -19.30
CA SER A 160 -14.40 -8.35 -19.09
C SER A 160 -13.47 -8.75 -17.95
N GLU A 161 -12.28 -8.14 -17.86
CA GLU A 161 -11.32 -8.44 -16.79
C GLU A 161 -11.88 -8.11 -15.41
N VAL A 162 -12.57 -6.97 -15.27
CA VAL A 162 -13.19 -6.60 -14.00
C VAL A 162 -14.34 -7.55 -13.66
N LYS A 163 -15.15 -7.95 -14.66
CA LYS A 163 -16.20 -8.97 -14.47
C LYS A 163 -15.63 -10.30 -13.98
N ASP A 164 -14.53 -10.75 -14.57
CA ASP A 164 -13.90 -12.01 -14.18
C ASP A 164 -13.38 -11.95 -12.75
N GLU A 165 -12.76 -10.82 -12.37
CA GLU A 165 -12.34 -10.61 -10.98
C GLU A 165 -13.55 -10.55 -10.02
N MET A 166 -14.65 -9.90 -10.42
CA MET A 166 -15.89 -9.89 -9.63
C MET A 166 -16.49 -11.29 -9.46
N ARG A 167 -16.42 -12.16 -10.47
CA ARG A 167 -16.87 -13.56 -10.37
C ARG A 167 -16.06 -14.32 -9.34
N LYS A 168 -14.72 -14.24 -9.39
CA LYS A 168 -13.84 -14.84 -8.39
C LYS A 168 -14.19 -14.41 -6.97
N PHE A 169 -14.46 -13.11 -6.76
CA PHE A 169 -14.92 -12.62 -5.46
C PHE A 169 -16.22 -13.31 -5.04
N LEU A 170 -17.22 -13.38 -5.93
CA LEU A 170 -18.51 -13.98 -5.61
C LEU A 170 -18.40 -15.47 -5.29
N ASP A 171 -17.50 -16.19 -5.96
CA ASP A 171 -17.22 -17.60 -5.68
C ASP A 171 -16.68 -17.76 -4.25
N ILE A 172 -15.72 -16.93 -3.84
CA ILE A 172 -15.14 -16.94 -2.47
C ILE A 172 -16.22 -16.74 -1.38
N VAL A 173 -17.24 -15.90 -1.62
CA VAL A 173 -18.28 -15.61 -0.60
C VAL A 173 -19.49 -16.56 -0.70
N ASN A 174 -19.49 -17.51 -1.63
CA ASN A 174 -20.53 -18.54 -1.73
C ASN A 174 -20.08 -19.90 -1.17
N ASP A 175 -18.78 -20.11 -1.02
CA ASP A 175 -18.17 -21.23 -0.29
C ASP A 175 -18.23 -21.03 1.23
#